data_AF-A0A0F0KLX9-F1
#
_entry.id   AF-A0A0F0KLX9-F1
#
_cell.length_a   1.000
_cell.length_b   1.000
_cell.length_c   1.000
_cell.angle_alpha   90.00
_cell.angle_beta   90.00
_cell.angle_gamma   90.00
#
_symmetry.space_group_name_H-M   'P 1'
#
loop_
_entity.id
_entity.type
_entity.pdbx_description
1 polymer ?
#
loop_
_entity_poly.entity_id
_entity_poly.type
_entity_poly.pdbx_seq_one_letter_code
_entity_poly.pdbx_strand_id
1 'polypeptide(L)'
;MSDTDFWLNAAGLREQAGAFTQYADQAASARAWLEDRTITDDGSFDAYTRVAGAAIEIRSSLIDWFDHLEQVLDGVATELIAVADEGEGIDTEQAALIDATDPDVYNDNIQSPSGRPEIAPSYDRTDDSLPVWGPPTGGAAFFCDLGTHDELNQLSTNLVPGDLLSPSEWIDTVLGWLGARTLPQRVLETYGGRWGDIRQFVDTINGLASLVDDMRGHLSSAAAYAGIQWQGYASNSAQAYLADLLNALSDAQHALADAGTVFSDYCTGVIQSAEQIAGAIYGLYDAILVAAAGAAFGTGTVWSGGGGLIGYGTAGVSLLWAFKKLADVNDILQDISDLYSILEALGNLSGDLSNFAATMPVPTMEQTS
;
A
#
# COMPACT_ATOMS: atom_id res chain seq x y z
N MET A 1 14.94 -30.75 -30.82
CA MET A 1 13.56 -31.17 -30.57
C MET A 1 12.67 -30.31 -31.42
N SER A 2 11.62 -30.89 -31.99
CA SER A 2 10.58 -30.11 -32.66
C SER A 2 9.70 -29.46 -31.58
N ASP A 3 9.05 -28.31 -31.85
CA ASP A 3 8.12 -27.65 -30.91
C ASP A 3 6.91 -28.53 -30.51
N THR A 4 6.83 -29.76 -31.04
CA THR A 4 5.78 -30.74 -30.77
C THR A 4 6.20 -31.88 -29.83
N ASP A 5 7.47 -31.94 -29.42
CA ASP A 5 7.95 -33.02 -28.55
C ASP A 5 7.53 -32.73 -27.09
N PHE A 6 6.64 -33.56 -26.54
CA PHE A 6 6.28 -33.51 -25.11
C PHE A 6 7.44 -34.05 -24.27
N TRP A 7 7.81 -33.31 -23.23
CA TRP A 7 8.68 -33.82 -22.18
C TRP A 7 8.43 -33.07 -20.87
N LEU A 8 8.76 -33.73 -19.77
CA LEU A 8 8.44 -33.29 -18.42
C LEU A 8 9.51 -33.78 -17.44
N ASN A 9 10.01 -32.88 -16.60
CA ASN A 9 10.82 -33.20 -15.43
C ASN A 9 10.03 -32.91 -14.15
N ALA A 10 9.40 -33.95 -13.59
CA ALA A 10 8.54 -33.86 -12.43
C ALA A 10 9.23 -33.26 -11.19
N ALA A 11 10.50 -33.63 -10.94
CA ALA A 11 11.24 -33.10 -9.80
C ALA A 11 11.46 -31.58 -9.91
N GLY A 12 11.82 -31.12 -11.11
CA GLY A 12 12.00 -29.70 -11.39
C GLY A 12 10.71 -28.89 -11.25
N LEU A 13 9.56 -29.45 -11.67
CA LEU A 13 8.26 -28.78 -11.47
C LEU A 13 7.88 -28.66 -10.00
N ARG A 14 8.10 -29.70 -9.18
CA ARG A 14 7.82 -29.64 -7.74
C ARG A 14 8.70 -28.62 -7.02
N GLU A 15 9.95 -28.46 -7.45
CA GLU A 15 10.83 -27.40 -6.95
C GLU A 15 10.23 -26.01 -7.25
N GLN A 16 9.75 -25.78 -8.48
CA GLN A 16 9.11 -24.49 -8.81
C GLN A 16 7.80 -24.29 -8.05
N ALA A 17 6.99 -25.34 -7.87
CA ALA A 17 5.78 -25.28 -7.04
C ALA A 17 6.09 -24.80 -5.62
N GLY A 18 7.21 -25.26 -5.03
CA GLY A 18 7.68 -24.79 -3.73
C GLY A 18 7.96 -23.29 -3.67
N ALA A 19 8.38 -22.67 -4.77
CA ALA A 19 8.53 -21.20 -4.84
C ALA A 19 7.16 -20.51 -4.79
N PHE A 20 6.16 -21.00 -5.52
CA PHE A 20 4.80 -20.45 -5.47
C PHE A 20 4.18 -20.56 -4.08
N THR A 21 4.37 -21.69 -3.39
CA THR A 21 3.92 -21.85 -1.99
C THR A 21 4.57 -20.83 -1.05
N GLN A 22 5.88 -20.60 -1.16
CA GLN A 22 6.56 -19.59 -0.33
C GLN A 22 6.01 -18.18 -0.55
N TYR A 23 5.63 -17.84 -1.79
CA TYR A 23 5.03 -16.54 -2.08
C TYR A 23 3.54 -16.47 -1.72
N ALA A 24 2.82 -17.60 -1.67
CA ALA A 24 1.49 -17.66 -1.07
C ALA A 24 1.57 -17.32 0.44
N ASP A 25 2.53 -17.89 1.17
CA ASP A 25 2.79 -17.55 2.59
C ASP A 25 3.13 -16.06 2.77
N GLN A 26 3.86 -15.49 1.80
CA GLN A 26 4.21 -14.07 1.81
C GLN A 26 2.97 -13.18 1.59
N ALA A 27 2.06 -13.55 0.68
CA ALA A 27 0.78 -12.88 0.50
C ALA A 27 -0.09 -12.97 1.76
N ALA A 28 -0.15 -14.15 2.40
CA ALA A 28 -0.83 -14.34 3.68
C ALA A 28 -0.24 -13.45 4.78
N SER A 29 1.08 -13.28 4.81
CA SER A 29 1.76 -12.37 5.74
C SER A 29 1.38 -10.91 5.50
N ALA A 30 1.22 -10.47 4.25
CA ALA A 30 0.78 -9.11 3.92
C ALA A 30 -0.67 -8.87 4.34
N ARG A 31 -1.55 -9.85 4.11
CA ARG A 31 -2.93 -9.83 4.60
C ARG A 31 -2.98 -9.68 6.12
N ALA A 32 -2.26 -10.54 6.85
CA ALA A 32 -2.20 -10.48 8.31
C ALA A 32 -1.65 -9.14 8.84
N TRP A 33 -0.65 -8.57 8.16
CA TRP A 33 -0.10 -7.25 8.50
C TRP A 33 -1.17 -6.15 8.37
N LEU A 34 -1.94 -6.15 7.28
CA LEU A 34 -3.04 -5.22 7.08
C LEU A 34 -4.14 -5.42 8.11
N GLU A 35 -4.52 -6.67 8.41
CA GLU A 35 -5.54 -7.01 9.41
C GLU A 35 -5.20 -6.47 10.82
N ASP A 36 -3.93 -6.54 11.24
CA ASP A 36 -3.48 -6.04 12.56
C ASP A 36 -3.51 -4.51 12.67
N ARG A 37 -3.35 -3.79 11.56
CA ARG A 37 -3.35 -2.32 11.57
C ARG A 37 -4.75 -1.75 11.55
N THR A 38 -5.07 -0.96 12.56
CA THR A 38 -6.36 -0.27 12.67
C THR A 38 -6.18 1.21 12.37
N ILE A 39 -6.89 1.69 11.35
CA ILE A 39 -7.08 3.11 11.08
C ILE A 39 -8.40 3.48 11.73
N THR A 40 -8.36 4.34 12.74
CA THR A 40 -9.56 4.79 13.43
C THR A 40 -10.08 6.05 12.77
N ASP A 41 -11.34 6.03 12.34
CA ASP A 41 -12.10 7.25 12.05
C ASP A 41 -12.53 7.89 13.38
N ASP A 42 -11.93 9.04 13.70
CA ASP A 42 -12.42 9.91 14.76
C ASP A 42 -13.33 10.92 14.08
N GLY A 43 -14.64 10.61 14.04
CA GLY A 43 -15.69 11.38 13.34
C GLY A 43 -15.87 12.84 13.79
N SER A 44 -14.92 13.36 14.55
CA SER A 44 -14.80 14.73 15.04
C SER A 44 -14.07 15.65 14.05
N PHE A 45 -13.42 15.13 13.01
CA PHE A 45 -12.54 15.90 12.12
C PHE A 45 -12.81 15.63 10.63
N ASP A 46 -13.51 16.52 9.91
CA ASP A 46 -14.04 16.24 8.54
C ASP A 46 -12.94 15.85 7.54
N ALA A 47 -11.83 16.61 7.46
CA ALA A 47 -10.78 16.30 6.48
C ALA A 47 -10.03 15.01 6.81
N TYR A 48 -9.82 14.71 8.10
CA TYR A 48 -9.20 13.46 8.53
C TYR A 48 -10.15 12.28 8.32
N THR A 49 -11.41 12.38 8.73
CA THR A 49 -12.45 11.36 8.58
C THR A 49 -12.58 10.89 7.14
N ARG A 50 -12.55 11.80 6.16
CA ARG A 50 -12.61 11.43 4.74
C ARG A 50 -11.41 10.62 4.27
N VAL A 51 -10.21 11.04 4.65
CA VAL A 51 -8.96 10.36 4.26
C VAL A 51 -8.82 9.03 4.98
N ALA A 52 -9.18 8.99 6.26
CA ALA A 52 -9.26 7.76 7.04
C ALA A 52 -10.27 6.79 6.43
N GLY A 53 -11.43 7.28 5.98
CA GLY A 53 -12.43 6.49 5.24
C GLY A 53 -11.85 5.85 3.98
N ALA A 54 -11.21 6.65 3.12
CA ALA A 54 -10.55 6.14 1.91
C ALA A 54 -9.44 5.12 2.24
N ALA A 55 -8.65 5.38 3.28
CA ALA A 55 -7.61 4.47 3.74
C ALA A 55 -8.19 3.14 4.28
N ILE A 56 -9.31 3.18 4.99
CA ILE A 56 -10.04 1.99 5.48
C ILE A 56 -10.56 1.16 4.29
N GLU A 57 -11.17 1.81 3.29
CA GLU A 57 -11.69 1.14 2.09
C GLU A 57 -10.57 0.47 1.27
N ILE A 58 -9.47 1.18 1.04
CA ILE A 58 -8.30 0.64 0.33
C ILE A 58 -7.67 -0.50 1.11
N ARG A 59 -7.51 -0.35 2.43
CA ARG A 59 -7.02 -1.43 3.30
C ARG A 59 -7.89 -2.68 3.19
N SER A 60 -9.22 -2.53 3.23
CA SER A 60 -10.14 -3.66 3.07
C SER A 60 -9.97 -4.32 1.70
N SER A 61 -9.89 -3.52 0.64
CA SER A 61 -9.68 -4.01 -0.72
C SER A 61 -8.35 -4.76 -0.86
N LEU A 62 -7.31 -4.30 -0.17
CA LEU A 62 -6.01 -4.96 -0.16
C LEU A 62 -6.01 -6.28 0.60
N ILE A 63 -6.74 -6.37 1.72
CA ILE A 63 -6.93 -7.63 2.46
C ILE A 63 -7.55 -8.68 1.53
N ASP A 64 -8.64 -8.33 0.84
CA ASP A 64 -9.31 -9.22 -0.10
C ASP A 64 -8.41 -9.59 -1.28
N TRP A 65 -7.64 -8.63 -1.80
CA TRP A 65 -6.71 -8.86 -2.91
C TRP A 65 -5.57 -9.82 -2.52
N PHE A 66 -4.96 -9.64 -1.35
CA PHE A 66 -3.91 -10.53 -0.86
C PHE A 66 -4.44 -11.93 -0.50
N ASP A 67 -5.67 -12.04 0.00
CA ASP A 67 -6.35 -13.33 0.21
C ASP A 67 -6.54 -14.07 -1.12
N HIS A 68 -6.99 -13.36 -2.17
CA HIS A 68 -7.14 -13.96 -3.50
C HIS A 68 -5.80 -14.32 -4.13
N LEU A 69 -4.78 -13.48 -3.95
CA LEU A 69 -3.42 -13.77 -4.44
C LEU A 69 -2.83 -15.01 -3.75
N GLU A 70 -3.01 -15.15 -2.43
CA GLU A 70 -2.64 -16.35 -1.67
C GLU A 70 -3.26 -17.61 -2.31
N GLN A 71 -4.58 -17.58 -2.57
CA GLN A 71 -5.31 -18.69 -3.20
C GLN A 71 -4.82 -18.98 -4.63
N VAL A 72 -4.58 -17.95 -5.45
CA VAL A 72 -4.06 -18.12 -6.82
C VAL A 72 -2.68 -18.78 -6.80
N LEU A 73 -1.77 -18.33 -5.93
CA LEU A 73 -0.42 -18.88 -5.85
C LEU A 73 -0.42 -20.32 -5.34
N ASP A 74 -1.23 -20.64 -4.33
CA ASP A 74 -1.40 -22.00 -3.83
C ASP A 74 -2.04 -22.93 -4.88
N GLY A 75 -3.01 -22.40 -5.65
CA GLY A 75 -3.59 -23.09 -6.80
C GLY A 75 -2.54 -23.41 -7.86
N VAL A 76 -1.71 -22.45 -8.26
CA VAL A 76 -0.60 -22.69 -9.20
C VAL A 76 0.34 -23.78 -8.67
N ALA A 77 0.74 -23.71 -7.40
CA ALA A 77 1.62 -24.71 -6.80
C ALA A 77 0.98 -26.11 -6.84
N THR A 78 -0.30 -26.21 -6.48
CA THR A 78 -1.08 -27.46 -6.51
C THR A 78 -1.12 -28.05 -7.92
N GLU A 79 -1.41 -27.23 -8.93
CA GLU A 79 -1.48 -27.68 -10.33
C GLU A 79 -0.12 -28.13 -10.86
N LEU A 80 0.97 -27.43 -10.53
CA LEU A 80 2.32 -27.85 -10.90
C LEU A 80 2.71 -29.20 -10.27
N ILE A 81 2.32 -29.44 -9.02
CA ILE A 81 2.53 -30.73 -8.35
C ILE A 81 1.70 -31.82 -9.02
N ALA A 82 0.43 -31.54 -9.33
CA ALA A 82 -0.45 -32.51 -9.95
C ALA A 82 0.02 -32.90 -11.37
N VAL A 83 0.51 -31.94 -12.16
CA VAL A 83 1.17 -32.21 -13.46
C VAL A 83 2.42 -33.06 -13.28
N ALA A 84 3.23 -32.79 -12.25
CA ALA A 84 4.41 -33.59 -11.95
C ALA A 84 4.04 -35.04 -11.57
N ASP A 85 3.01 -35.23 -10.76
CA ASP A 85 2.48 -36.54 -10.36
C ASP A 85 1.92 -37.32 -11.56
N GLU A 86 1.17 -36.67 -12.45
CA GLU A 86 0.65 -37.28 -13.68
C GLU A 86 1.80 -37.70 -14.61
N GLY A 87 2.81 -36.85 -14.76
CA GLY A 87 4.02 -37.15 -15.51
C GLY A 87 4.72 -38.43 -15.07
N GLU A 88 4.95 -38.59 -13.76
CA GLU A 88 5.55 -39.80 -13.19
C GLU A 88 4.66 -41.04 -13.38
N GLY A 89 3.33 -40.85 -13.34
CA GLY A 89 2.36 -41.89 -13.67
C GLY A 89 2.54 -42.39 -15.11
N ILE A 90 2.57 -41.46 -16.08
CA ILE A 90 2.79 -41.76 -17.50
C ILE A 90 4.14 -42.46 -17.69
N ASP A 91 5.21 -41.96 -17.10
CA ASP A 91 6.55 -42.56 -17.20
C ASP A 91 6.56 -44.00 -16.67
N THR A 92 5.88 -44.25 -15.55
CA THR A 92 5.74 -45.60 -14.96
C THR A 92 4.95 -46.53 -15.87
N GLU A 93 3.85 -46.07 -16.46
CA GLU A 93 3.03 -46.85 -17.39
C GLU A 93 3.80 -47.17 -18.68
N GLN A 94 4.53 -46.20 -19.24
CA GLN A 94 5.35 -46.41 -20.44
C GLN A 94 6.51 -47.37 -20.15
N ALA A 95 7.17 -47.27 -19.00
CA ALA A 95 8.19 -48.22 -18.59
C ALA A 95 7.63 -49.65 -18.52
N ALA A 96 6.44 -49.83 -17.91
CA ALA A 96 5.79 -51.14 -17.85
C ALA A 96 5.41 -51.69 -19.24
N LEU A 97 5.00 -50.84 -20.18
CA LEU A 97 4.72 -51.22 -21.56
C LEU A 97 5.98 -51.64 -22.33
N ILE A 98 7.10 -50.95 -22.11
CA ILE A 98 8.41 -51.32 -22.67
C ILE A 98 8.84 -52.69 -22.14
N ASP A 99 8.78 -52.89 -20.82
CA ASP A 99 9.11 -54.16 -20.17
C ASP A 99 8.21 -55.32 -20.65
N ALA A 100 6.92 -55.05 -20.90
CA ALA A 100 5.99 -56.03 -21.44
C ALA A 100 6.24 -56.38 -22.92
N THR A 101 6.80 -55.43 -23.69
CA THR A 101 7.05 -55.61 -25.14
C THR A 101 8.32 -56.41 -25.40
N ASP A 102 9.35 -56.24 -24.57
CA ASP A 102 10.62 -56.98 -24.69
C ASP A 102 11.12 -57.48 -23.32
N PRO A 103 10.44 -58.49 -22.75
CA PRO A 103 10.76 -58.98 -21.42
C PRO A 103 12.17 -59.59 -21.33
N ASP A 104 12.68 -60.17 -22.41
CA ASP A 104 13.98 -60.86 -22.42
C ASP A 104 15.17 -59.87 -22.51
N VAL A 105 14.97 -58.65 -23.03
CA VAL A 105 16.04 -57.63 -23.08
C VAL A 105 16.18 -56.90 -21.74
N TYR A 106 15.07 -56.63 -21.05
CA TYR A 106 15.09 -55.82 -19.83
C TYR A 106 15.06 -56.64 -18.53
N ASN A 107 14.45 -57.83 -18.49
CA ASN A 107 14.39 -58.65 -17.26
C ASN A 107 15.59 -59.59 -17.08
N ASP A 108 16.28 -60.01 -18.15
CA ASP A 108 17.42 -60.95 -18.08
C ASP A 108 18.78 -60.26 -17.86
N ASN A 109 18.80 -58.95 -17.61
CA ASN A 109 20.00 -58.22 -17.23
C ASN A 109 20.40 -58.52 -15.76
N ILE A 110 20.73 -59.80 -15.50
CA ILE A 110 21.28 -60.32 -14.24
C ILE A 110 22.72 -59.80 -14.01
N GLN A 111 23.28 -59.02 -14.94
CA GLN A 111 24.38 -58.12 -14.63
C GLN A 111 23.86 -56.97 -13.75
N SER A 112 23.63 -57.29 -12.48
CA SER A 112 23.73 -56.34 -11.40
C SER A 112 25.22 -56.28 -11.01
N PRO A 113 26.02 -55.35 -11.55
CA PRO A 113 27.34 -55.09 -11.01
C PRO A 113 27.22 -54.37 -9.66
N SER A 114 26.51 -54.92 -8.67
CA SER A 114 26.50 -54.42 -7.27
C SER A 114 26.26 -52.91 -7.07
N GLY A 115 25.78 -52.21 -8.08
CA GLY A 115 25.59 -50.78 -8.12
C GLY A 115 24.39 -50.54 -8.99
N ARG A 116 23.32 -50.01 -8.38
CA ARG A 116 22.06 -49.67 -9.06
C ARG A 116 22.40 -48.91 -10.35
N PRO A 117 22.19 -49.48 -11.55
CA PRO A 117 22.34 -48.72 -12.78
C PRO A 117 21.27 -47.63 -12.73
N GLU A 118 21.73 -46.40 -12.71
CA GLU A 118 20.88 -45.23 -12.64
C GLU A 118 20.16 -45.10 -13.99
N ILE A 119 18.82 -45.12 -13.99
CA ILE A 119 17.97 -45.14 -15.19
C ILE A 119 18.20 -43.89 -16.07
N ALA A 120 18.73 -42.82 -15.48
CA ALA A 120 19.37 -41.71 -16.16
C ALA A 120 20.75 -41.48 -15.52
N PRO A 121 21.80 -41.08 -16.27
CA PRO A 121 23.09 -40.76 -15.67
C PRO A 121 22.91 -39.68 -14.59
N SER A 122 23.49 -39.86 -13.40
CA SER A 122 23.51 -38.83 -12.33
C SER A 122 24.09 -37.50 -12.78
N TYR A 123 24.87 -37.45 -13.87
CA TYR A 123 25.33 -36.17 -14.41
C TYR A 123 24.22 -35.37 -15.12
N ASP A 124 23.18 -36.05 -15.59
CA ASP A 124 22.01 -35.45 -16.28
C ASP A 124 20.93 -35.03 -15.27
N ARG A 125 20.94 -35.66 -14.08
CA ARG A 125 20.35 -35.10 -12.87
C ARG A 125 21.36 -34.14 -12.27
N THR A 126 21.47 -32.93 -12.82
CA THR A 126 22.27 -31.91 -12.15
C THR A 126 21.68 -31.69 -10.75
N ASP A 127 22.33 -32.27 -9.74
CA ASP A 127 22.17 -31.95 -8.30
C ASP A 127 22.49 -30.46 -8.02
N ASP A 128 22.90 -29.72 -9.04
CA ASP A 128 22.75 -28.27 -9.10
C ASP A 128 21.26 -27.93 -9.20
N SER A 129 20.53 -28.14 -8.10
CA SER A 129 19.28 -27.43 -7.82
C SER A 129 19.61 -25.96 -8.03
N LEU A 130 19.04 -25.36 -9.07
CA LEU A 130 19.21 -23.95 -9.33
C LEU A 130 18.76 -23.22 -8.06
N PRO A 131 19.48 -22.18 -7.61
CA PRO A 131 19.17 -21.56 -6.33
C PRO A 131 17.71 -21.08 -6.33
N VAL A 132 16.87 -21.74 -5.52
CA VAL A 132 15.54 -21.24 -5.17
C VAL A 132 15.77 -20.09 -4.21
N TRP A 133 15.66 -18.87 -4.74
CA TRP A 133 15.71 -17.68 -3.92
C TRP A 133 14.38 -17.55 -3.16
N GLY A 134 14.40 -17.98 -1.90
CA GLY A 134 13.27 -17.78 -1.00
C GLY A 134 13.08 -16.31 -0.66
N PRO A 135 11.86 -15.92 -0.22
CA PRO A 135 11.56 -14.55 0.14
C PRO A 135 12.47 -14.06 1.28
N PRO A 136 12.71 -12.75 1.39
CA PRO A 136 13.47 -12.20 2.50
C PRO A 136 12.85 -12.59 3.85
N THR A 137 13.69 -12.98 4.80
CA THR A 137 13.25 -13.33 6.16
C THR A 137 12.59 -12.13 6.82
N GLY A 138 11.30 -12.24 7.17
CA GLY A 138 10.56 -11.19 7.86
C GLY A 138 9.15 -10.92 7.31
N GLY A 139 8.76 -11.55 6.19
CA GLY A 139 7.40 -11.39 5.67
C GLY A 139 7.12 -9.95 5.21
N ALA A 140 5.87 -9.54 5.30
CA ALA A 140 5.47 -8.17 4.96
C ALA A 140 6.07 -7.11 5.90
N ALA A 141 6.40 -7.48 7.15
CA ALA A 141 6.97 -6.56 8.13
C ALA A 141 8.31 -5.99 7.67
N PHE A 142 9.13 -6.78 6.96
CA PHE A 142 10.40 -6.32 6.40
C PHE A 142 10.23 -5.11 5.48
N PHE A 143 9.13 -5.08 4.72
CA PHE A 143 8.85 -4.03 3.75
C PHE A 143 8.04 -2.87 4.33
N CYS A 144 7.14 -3.16 5.29
CA CYS A 144 6.13 -2.21 5.73
C CYS A 144 6.48 -1.47 7.05
N ASP A 145 7.44 -1.97 7.83
CA ASP A 145 7.81 -1.38 9.12
C ASP A 145 8.87 -0.27 8.97
N LEU A 146 8.44 0.93 8.62
CA LEU A 146 9.30 2.12 8.50
C LEU A 146 9.31 3.01 9.76
N GLY A 147 8.63 2.61 10.83
CA GLY A 147 8.54 3.34 12.09
C GLY A 147 7.18 4.03 12.33
N THR A 148 7.13 4.88 13.35
CA THR A 148 5.93 5.64 13.74
C THR A 148 6.11 7.13 13.46
N HIS A 149 5.01 7.81 13.17
CA HIS A 149 4.94 9.25 12.88
C HIS A 149 4.13 10.00 13.95
N ASP A 150 4.40 9.70 15.22
CA ASP A 150 3.62 10.20 16.37
C ASP A 150 3.65 11.73 16.49
N GLU A 151 4.65 12.39 15.92
CA GLU A 151 4.75 13.84 15.83
C GLU A 151 3.63 14.47 15.00
N LEU A 152 3.16 13.78 13.96
CA LEU A 152 2.07 14.27 13.10
C LEU A 152 0.71 14.20 13.81
N ASN A 153 0.57 13.29 14.78
CA ASN A 153 -0.62 13.23 15.64
C ASN A 153 -0.72 14.43 16.59
N GLN A 154 0.33 15.24 16.71
CA GLN A 154 0.35 16.48 17.52
C GLN A 154 0.05 17.74 16.70
N LEU A 155 -0.28 17.61 15.40
CA LEU A 155 -0.52 18.74 14.51
C LEU A 155 -1.60 19.69 15.07
N SER A 156 -2.69 19.15 15.61
CA SER A 156 -3.77 19.95 16.23
C SER A 156 -3.28 20.79 17.43
N THR A 157 -2.40 20.23 18.24
CA THR A 157 -1.82 20.89 19.42
C THR A 157 -0.87 22.02 19.02
N ASN A 158 -0.17 21.86 17.88
CA ASN A 158 0.77 22.85 17.35
C ASN A 158 0.07 23.98 16.57
N LEU A 159 -1.09 23.68 15.97
CA LEU A 159 -1.90 24.61 15.18
C LEU A 159 -2.56 25.71 16.02
N VAL A 160 -3.09 25.34 17.18
CA VAL A 160 -3.77 26.26 18.09
C VAL A 160 -3.04 26.24 19.43
N PRO A 161 -2.20 27.26 19.74
CA PRO A 161 -1.65 27.45 21.07
C PRO A 161 -2.71 27.22 22.16
N GLY A 162 -2.37 26.47 23.22
CA GLY A 162 -3.32 26.18 24.31
C GLY A 162 -3.95 27.43 24.93
N ASP A 163 -3.25 28.57 24.90
CA ASP A 163 -3.75 29.88 25.35
C ASP A 163 -4.88 30.45 24.47
N LEU A 164 -5.06 29.95 23.24
CA LEU A 164 -6.16 30.31 22.33
C LEU A 164 -7.43 29.48 22.53
N LEU A 165 -7.35 28.32 23.18
CA LEU A 165 -8.53 27.55 23.57
C LEU A 165 -9.22 28.15 24.81
N SER A 166 -8.53 29.04 25.51
CA SER A 166 -9.06 29.87 26.59
C SER A 166 -8.67 31.36 26.37
N PRO A 167 -9.20 32.03 25.32
CA PRO A 167 -8.84 33.41 25.04
C PRO A 167 -9.16 34.31 26.24
N SER A 168 -8.25 35.21 26.59
CA SER A 168 -8.60 36.31 27.49
C SER A 168 -9.74 37.14 26.88
N GLU A 169 -10.66 37.66 27.72
CA GLU A 169 -11.94 38.29 27.30
C GLU A 169 -11.80 39.35 26.17
N TRP A 170 -10.65 40.02 26.08
CA TRP A 170 -10.39 41.04 25.06
C TRP A 170 -10.03 40.45 23.68
N ILE A 171 -9.35 39.30 23.62
CA ILE A 171 -9.09 38.57 22.36
C ILE A 171 -10.42 38.09 21.77
N ASP A 172 -11.28 37.55 22.61
CA ASP A 172 -12.59 37.03 22.24
C ASP A 172 -13.56 38.13 21.75
N THR A 173 -13.36 39.35 22.26
CA THR A 173 -14.03 40.56 21.80
C THR A 173 -13.56 40.95 20.39
N VAL A 174 -12.24 40.98 20.14
CA VAL A 174 -11.69 41.35 18.83
C VAL A 174 -11.99 40.28 17.77
N LEU A 175 -11.88 38.98 18.09
CA LEU A 175 -12.35 37.90 17.23
C LEU A 175 -13.86 38.00 16.96
N GLY A 176 -14.63 38.46 17.94
CA GLY A 176 -16.05 38.78 17.78
C GLY A 176 -16.32 39.87 16.75
N TRP A 177 -15.54 40.95 16.76
CA TRP A 177 -15.65 42.03 15.78
C TRP A 177 -15.28 41.58 14.36
N LEU A 178 -14.34 40.64 14.26
CA LEU A 178 -13.91 40.04 13.00
C LEU A 178 -14.86 38.94 12.51
N GLY A 179 -15.87 38.54 13.30
CA GLY A 179 -16.72 37.38 12.99
C GLY A 179 -15.97 36.04 13.05
N ALA A 180 -14.79 35.99 13.66
CA ALA A 180 -13.85 34.88 13.65
C ALA A 180 -13.82 34.08 14.97
N ARG A 181 -14.83 34.21 15.83
CA ARG A 181 -14.89 33.49 17.13
C ARG A 181 -14.80 31.97 16.99
N THR A 182 -15.32 31.42 15.90
CA THR A 182 -15.29 29.98 15.62
C THR A 182 -14.05 29.55 14.85
N LEU A 183 -13.12 30.45 14.52
CA LEU A 183 -11.95 30.14 13.68
C LEU A 183 -11.05 29.06 14.30
N PRO A 184 -10.66 29.11 15.59
CA PRO A 184 -9.81 28.06 16.17
C PRO A 184 -10.51 26.70 16.17
N GLN A 185 -11.80 26.68 16.50
CA GLN A 185 -12.61 25.46 16.45
C GLN A 185 -12.71 24.91 15.03
N ARG A 186 -12.99 25.75 14.02
CA ARG A 186 -13.06 25.34 12.61
C ARG A 186 -11.72 24.80 12.11
N VAL A 187 -10.60 25.41 12.49
CA VAL A 187 -9.26 24.93 12.12
C VAL A 187 -8.97 23.58 12.79
N LEU A 188 -9.33 23.40 14.06
CA LEU A 188 -9.20 22.11 14.74
C LEU A 188 -10.12 21.04 14.14
N GLU A 189 -11.38 21.37 13.83
CA GLU A 189 -12.32 20.48 13.15
C GLU A 189 -11.84 20.09 11.74
N THR A 190 -11.08 20.97 11.07
CA THR A 190 -10.56 20.70 9.71
C THR A 190 -9.24 19.94 9.73
N TYR A 191 -8.30 20.29 10.60
CA TYR A 191 -6.91 19.79 10.59
C TYR A 191 -6.57 18.89 11.76
N GLY A 192 -7.49 18.69 12.70
CA GLY A 192 -7.32 17.68 13.75
C GLY A 192 -7.32 16.26 13.19
N GLY A 193 -6.99 15.30 14.05
CA GLY A 193 -6.96 13.88 13.71
C GLY A 193 -5.58 13.26 13.86
N ARG A 194 -5.52 11.95 13.57
CA ARG A 194 -4.33 11.13 13.73
C ARG A 194 -3.54 11.03 12.43
N TRP A 195 -3.00 12.15 11.95
CA TRP A 195 -2.28 12.23 10.67
C TRP A 195 -1.03 11.34 10.61
N GLY A 196 -0.44 11.01 11.76
CA GLY A 196 0.65 10.04 11.86
C GLY A 196 0.22 8.63 11.45
N ASP A 197 -1.02 8.24 11.75
CA ASP A 197 -1.56 6.94 11.34
C ASP A 197 -1.73 6.87 9.82
N ILE A 198 -2.20 7.95 9.19
CA ILE A 198 -2.31 8.01 7.71
C ILE A 198 -0.93 7.97 7.06
N ARG A 199 0.06 8.65 7.65
CA ARG A 199 1.44 8.60 7.16
C ARG A 199 2.05 7.20 7.30
N GLN A 200 1.77 6.51 8.41
CA GLN A 200 2.17 5.12 8.56
C GLN A 200 1.47 4.20 7.55
N PHE A 201 0.22 4.50 7.18
CA PHE A 201 -0.47 3.79 6.12
C PHE A 201 0.15 4.02 4.73
N VAL A 202 0.61 5.23 4.42
CA VAL A 202 1.42 5.53 3.22
C VAL A 202 2.65 4.64 3.15
N ASP A 203 3.40 4.58 4.25
CA ASP A 203 4.60 3.75 4.35
C ASP A 203 4.28 2.27 4.16
N THR A 204 3.15 1.81 4.72
CA THR A 204 2.65 0.45 4.52
C THR A 204 2.32 0.19 3.05
N ILE A 205 1.59 1.07 2.36
CA ILE A 205 1.27 0.90 0.93
C ILE A 205 2.55 0.83 0.08
N ASN A 206 3.51 1.72 0.32
CA ASN A 206 4.77 1.74 -0.42
C ASN A 206 5.62 0.48 -0.14
N GLY A 207 5.59 0.00 1.10
CA GLY A 207 6.16 -1.28 1.49
C GLY A 207 5.52 -2.45 0.73
N LEU A 208 4.19 -2.48 0.65
CA LEU A 208 3.44 -3.49 -0.09
C LEU A 208 3.72 -3.43 -1.61
N ALA A 209 3.87 -2.24 -2.19
CA ALA A 209 4.29 -2.09 -3.59
C ALA A 209 5.66 -2.75 -3.83
N SER A 210 6.62 -2.50 -2.92
CA SER A 210 7.96 -3.08 -2.99
C SER A 210 7.92 -4.60 -2.80
N LEU A 211 7.06 -5.09 -1.91
CA LEU A 211 6.82 -6.51 -1.73
C LEU A 211 6.30 -7.17 -3.01
N VAL A 212 5.30 -6.59 -3.66
CA VAL A 212 4.72 -7.14 -4.89
C VAL A 212 5.75 -7.15 -6.03
N ASP A 213 6.62 -6.15 -6.12
CA ASP A 213 7.73 -6.15 -7.09
C ASP A 213 8.70 -7.32 -6.86
N ASP A 214 9.07 -7.54 -5.59
CA ASP A 214 9.95 -8.64 -5.17
C ASP A 214 9.32 -10.01 -5.53
N MET A 215 8.04 -10.20 -5.17
CA MET A 215 7.26 -11.38 -5.53
C MET A 215 7.27 -11.61 -7.05
N ARG A 216 6.97 -10.57 -7.84
CA ARG A 216 6.93 -10.65 -9.30
C ARG A 216 8.29 -11.05 -9.88
N GLY A 217 9.39 -10.48 -9.37
CA GLY A 217 10.75 -10.82 -9.84
C GLY A 217 11.10 -12.29 -9.62
N HIS A 218 10.77 -12.82 -8.44
CA HIS A 218 11.04 -14.21 -8.10
C HIS A 218 10.10 -15.20 -8.79
N LEU A 219 8.79 -14.89 -8.85
CA LEU A 219 7.81 -15.70 -9.57
C LEU A 219 8.07 -15.72 -11.07
N SER A 220 8.58 -14.63 -11.66
CA SER A 220 8.99 -14.60 -13.07
C SER A 220 10.13 -15.59 -13.34
N SER A 221 11.06 -15.73 -12.39
CA SER A 221 12.14 -16.71 -12.50
C SER A 221 11.59 -18.13 -12.37
N ALA A 222 10.70 -18.37 -11.39
CA ALA A 222 10.08 -19.67 -11.18
C ALA A 222 9.24 -20.12 -12.39
N ALA A 223 8.46 -19.21 -12.98
CA ALA A 223 7.68 -19.47 -14.18
C ALA A 223 8.56 -19.84 -15.38
N ALA A 224 9.66 -19.11 -15.59
CA ALA A 224 10.63 -19.42 -16.64
C ALA A 224 11.28 -20.79 -16.45
N TYR A 225 11.66 -21.14 -15.21
CA TYR A 225 12.20 -22.47 -14.92
C TYR A 225 11.16 -23.57 -15.09
N ALA A 226 9.90 -23.35 -14.71
CA ALA A 226 8.83 -24.31 -14.96
C ALA A 226 8.67 -24.56 -16.48
N GLY A 227 8.79 -23.52 -17.30
CA GLY A 227 8.76 -23.64 -18.76
C GLY A 227 9.97 -24.37 -19.33
N ILE A 228 11.12 -24.32 -18.64
CA ILE A 228 12.27 -25.17 -18.99
C ILE A 228 11.96 -26.62 -18.64
N GLN A 229 11.37 -26.93 -17.49
CA GLN A 229 11.16 -28.32 -17.02
C GLN A 229 9.96 -29.03 -17.69
N TRP A 230 9.14 -28.31 -18.45
CA TRP A 230 7.90 -28.84 -19.00
C TRP A 230 7.61 -28.24 -20.37
N GLN A 231 7.42 -29.10 -21.38
CA GLN A 231 7.05 -28.72 -22.75
C GLN A 231 5.83 -29.48 -23.24
N GLY A 232 5.01 -28.82 -24.06
CA GLY A 232 3.78 -29.37 -24.63
C GLY A 232 2.62 -28.36 -24.59
N TYR A 233 1.45 -28.76 -25.10
CA TYR A 233 0.28 -27.86 -25.17
C TYR A 233 -0.21 -27.39 -23.79
N ALA A 234 -0.18 -28.28 -22.79
CA ALA A 234 -0.54 -27.92 -21.42
C ALA A 234 0.46 -26.94 -20.81
N SER A 235 1.76 -27.14 -21.05
CA SER A 235 2.82 -26.18 -20.65
C SER A 235 2.58 -24.81 -21.27
N ASN A 236 2.30 -24.74 -22.57
CA ASN A 236 2.04 -23.46 -23.26
C ASN A 236 0.86 -22.69 -22.64
N SER A 237 -0.19 -23.42 -22.23
CA SER A 237 -1.37 -22.81 -21.59
C SER A 237 -1.03 -22.30 -20.17
N ALA A 238 -0.28 -23.09 -19.40
CA ALA A 238 0.21 -22.68 -18.09
C ALA A 238 1.15 -21.48 -18.16
N GLN A 239 2.06 -21.44 -19.15
CA GLN A 239 2.96 -20.30 -19.37
C GLN A 239 2.20 -19.02 -19.73
N ALA A 240 1.12 -19.12 -20.51
CA ALA A 240 0.25 -17.98 -20.79
C ALA A 240 -0.43 -17.46 -19.50
N TYR A 241 -0.98 -18.37 -18.68
CA TYR A 241 -1.57 -18.01 -17.38
C TYR A 241 -0.55 -17.34 -16.45
N LEU A 242 0.67 -17.89 -16.36
CA LEU A 242 1.74 -17.32 -15.54
C LEU A 242 2.16 -15.93 -16.04
N ALA A 243 2.18 -15.71 -17.35
CA ALA A 243 2.46 -14.39 -17.92
C ALA A 243 1.37 -13.37 -17.52
N ASP A 244 0.10 -13.76 -17.57
CA ASP A 244 -1.02 -12.91 -17.15
C ASP A 244 -0.95 -12.58 -15.64
N LEU A 245 -0.61 -13.57 -14.81
CA LEU A 245 -0.36 -13.35 -13.38
C LEU A 245 0.77 -12.35 -13.12
N LEU A 246 1.91 -12.47 -13.83
CA LEU A 246 3.04 -11.56 -13.66
C LEU A 246 2.72 -10.13 -14.11
N ASN A 247 1.91 -9.98 -15.16
CA ASN A 247 1.41 -8.67 -15.59
C ASN A 247 0.50 -8.06 -14.52
N ALA A 248 -0.42 -8.85 -13.97
CA ALA A 248 -1.32 -8.39 -12.92
C ALA A 248 -0.58 -7.97 -11.63
N LEU A 249 0.48 -8.68 -11.26
CA LEU A 249 1.36 -8.26 -10.16
C LEU A 249 2.08 -6.94 -10.48
N SER A 250 2.52 -6.74 -11.72
CA SER A 250 3.14 -5.48 -12.15
C SER A 250 2.16 -4.31 -12.06
N ASP A 251 0.93 -4.51 -12.53
CA ASP A 251 -0.11 -3.48 -12.51
C ASP A 251 -0.47 -3.13 -11.06
N ALA A 252 -0.64 -4.13 -10.19
CA ALA A 252 -0.88 -3.92 -8.76
C ALA A 252 0.26 -3.16 -8.07
N GLN A 253 1.51 -3.48 -8.40
CA GLN A 253 2.68 -2.79 -7.87
C GLN A 253 2.69 -1.30 -8.23
N HIS A 254 2.43 -0.97 -9.49
CA HIS A 254 2.32 0.43 -9.92
C HIS A 254 1.15 1.15 -9.24
N ALA A 255 -0.01 0.50 -9.20
CA ALA A 255 -1.21 1.08 -8.60
C ALA A 255 -1.03 1.38 -7.10
N LEU A 256 -0.31 0.50 -6.37
CA LEU A 256 0.06 0.74 -4.97
C LEU A 256 1.04 1.89 -4.81
N ALA A 257 2.09 1.96 -5.63
CA ALA A 257 3.06 3.05 -5.57
C ALA A 257 2.41 4.42 -5.86
N ASP A 258 1.50 4.47 -6.83
CA ASP A 258 0.72 5.66 -7.15
C ASP A 258 -0.20 6.06 -5.98
N ALA A 259 -0.89 5.09 -5.37
CA ALA A 259 -1.72 5.33 -4.20
C ALA A 259 -0.93 5.89 -3.02
N GLY A 260 0.25 5.31 -2.75
CA GLY A 260 1.17 5.79 -1.72
C GLY A 260 1.64 7.22 -2.00
N THR A 261 1.91 7.56 -3.25
CA THR A 261 2.25 8.94 -3.66
C THR A 261 1.09 9.89 -3.42
N VAL A 262 -0.13 9.54 -3.81
CA VAL A 262 -1.33 10.36 -3.61
C VAL A 262 -1.58 10.64 -2.13
N PHE A 263 -1.58 9.61 -1.28
CA PHE A 263 -1.74 9.81 0.16
C PHE A 263 -0.57 10.61 0.76
N SER A 264 0.65 10.37 0.30
CA SER A 264 1.83 11.14 0.74
C SER A 264 1.67 12.62 0.43
N ASP A 265 1.33 12.96 -0.81
CA ASP A 265 1.13 14.33 -1.27
C ASP A 265 -0.03 14.99 -0.54
N TYR A 266 -1.11 14.26 -0.29
CA TYR A 266 -2.22 14.75 0.53
C TYR A 266 -1.78 15.08 1.95
N CYS A 267 -1.07 14.17 2.64
CA CYS A 267 -0.52 14.41 3.98
C CYS A 267 0.42 15.62 3.99
N THR A 268 1.32 15.73 3.00
CA THR A 268 2.23 16.87 2.87
C THR A 268 1.46 18.17 2.64
N GLY A 269 0.42 18.15 1.79
CA GLY A 269 -0.47 19.29 1.57
C GLY A 269 -1.15 19.74 2.86
N VAL A 270 -1.72 18.80 3.62
CA VAL A 270 -2.35 19.10 4.92
C VAL A 270 -1.35 19.71 5.90
N ILE A 271 -0.13 19.18 6.01
CA ILE A 271 0.92 19.72 6.89
C ILE A 271 1.31 21.12 6.46
N GLN A 272 1.54 21.36 5.17
CA GLN A 272 1.91 22.67 4.65
C GLN A 272 0.78 23.69 4.85
N SER A 273 -0.48 23.32 4.57
CA SER A 273 -1.64 24.15 4.83
C SER A 273 -1.80 24.45 6.32
N ALA A 274 -1.57 23.46 7.19
CA ALA A 274 -1.58 23.65 8.63
C ALA A 274 -0.49 24.64 9.07
N GLU A 275 0.75 24.52 8.59
CA GLU A 275 1.83 25.47 8.89
C GLU A 275 1.51 26.89 8.42
N GLN A 276 0.92 27.03 7.22
CA GLN A 276 0.50 28.32 6.69
C GLN A 276 -0.61 28.94 7.55
N ILE A 277 -1.60 28.15 7.96
CA ILE A 277 -2.68 28.60 8.85
C ILE A 277 -2.13 28.97 10.22
N ALA A 278 -1.23 28.17 10.80
CA ALA A 278 -0.58 28.50 12.05
C ALA A 278 0.16 29.85 11.93
N GLY A 279 0.95 30.04 10.87
CA GLY A 279 1.61 31.32 10.58
C GLY A 279 0.64 32.49 10.42
N ALA A 280 -0.48 32.28 9.74
CA ALA A 280 -1.52 33.29 9.58
C ALA A 280 -2.25 33.60 10.90
N ILE A 281 -2.53 32.59 11.74
CA ILE A 281 -3.09 32.74 13.08
C ILE A 281 -2.12 33.49 14.01
N TYR A 282 -0.83 33.16 13.99
CA TYR A 282 0.19 33.90 14.75
C TYR A 282 0.29 35.36 14.29
N GLY A 283 0.26 35.61 12.97
CA GLY A 283 0.26 36.97 12.42
C GLY A 283 -1.03 37.73 12.72
N LEU A 284 -2.18 37.05 12.69
CA LEU A 284 -3.48 37.59 13.12
C LEU A 284 -3.42 37.96 14.61
N TYR A 285 -2.83 37.09 15.44
CA TYR A 285 -2.72 37.32 16.86
C TYR A 285 -1.78 38.48 17.19
N ASP A 286 -0.64 38.60 16.52
CA ASP A 286 0.24 39.76 16.66
C ASP A 286 -0.49 41.06 16.25
N ALA A 287 -1.22 41.03 15.13
CA ALA A 287 -2.04 42.15 14.71
C ALA A 287 -3.16 42.49 15.72
N ILE A 288 -3.82 41.48 16.30
CA ILE A 288 -4.86 41.63 17.33
C ILE A 288 -4.26 42.16 18.63
N LEU A 289 -3.10 41.68 19.07
CA LEU A 289 -2.36 42.18 20.23
C LEU A 289 -2.01 43.65 20.05
N VAL A 290 -1.50 44.03 18.87
CA VAL A 290 -1.19 45.42 18.54
C VAL A 290 -2.46 46.27 18.45
N ALA A 291 -3.55 45.75 17.88
CA ALA A 291 -4.85 46.42 17.84
C ALA A 291 -5.45 46.61 19.23
N ALA A 292 -5.40 45.60 20.08
CA ALA A 292 -5.91 45.60 21.44
C ALA A 292 -5.08 46.51 22.35
N ALA A 293 -3.75 46.49 22.23
CA ALA A 293 -2.87 47.45 22.87
C ALA A 293 -3.21 48.88 22.41
N GLY A 294 -3.36 49.10 21.09
CA GLY A 294 -3.77 50.40 20.52
C GLY A 294 -5.13 50.89 21.03
N ALA A 295 -6.11 49.98 21.18
CA ALA A 295 -7.44 50.28 21.71
C ALA A 295 -7.42 50.58 23.22
N ALA A 296 -6.62 49.84 24.00
CA ALA A 296 -6.42 50.06 25.44
C ALA A 296 -5.66 51.37 25.73
N PHE A 297 -4.62 51.68 24.96
CA PHE A 297 -3.94 52.97 25.01
C PHE A 297 -4.85 54.12 24.50
N GLY A 298 -5.68 53.86 23.50
CA GLY A 298 -6.68 54.80 22.97
C GLY A 298 -7.72 55.19 24.01
N THR A 299 -8.23 54.24 24.80
CA THR A 299 -9.18 54.49 25.90
C THR A 299 -8.54 55.16 27.12
N GLY A 300 -7.28 54.86 27.42
CA GLY A 300 -6.52 55.53 28.50
C GLY A 300 -6.08 56.97 28.17
N THR A 301 -5.86 57.30 26.89
CA THR A 301 -5.40 58.63 26.46
C THR A 301 -6.51 59.61 26.07
N VAL A 302 -7.79 59.18 26.09
CA VAL A 302 -8.94 60.12 26.00
C VAL A 302 -8.94 61.11 27.18
N TRP A 303 -8.34 60.75 28.32
CA TRP A 303 -8.18 61.67 29.45
C TRP A 303 -7.08 62.73 29.21
N SER A 304 -6.02 62.41 28.46
CA SER A 304 -4.82 63.28 28.35
C SER A 304 -4.77 64.16 27.09
N GLY A 305 -5.84 64.24 26.30
CA GLY A 305 -6.06 65.29 25.29
C GLY A 305 -5.18 65.26 24.03
N GLY A 306 -4.24 64.31 23.93
CA GLY A 306 -3.32 64.20 22.77
C GLY A 306 -3.16 62.81 22.14
N GLY A 307 -3.65 61.72 22.76
CA GLY A 307 -3.38 60.35 22.27
C GLY A 307 -4.42 59.74 21.32
N GLY A 308 -5.62 60.33 21.23
CA GLY A 308 -6.74 59.76 20.46
C GLY A 308 -6.55 59.76 18.94
N LEU A 309 -5.71 60.62 18.37
CA LEU A 309 -5.52 60.64 16.91
C LEU A 309 -4.46 59.65 16.42
N ILE A 310 -3.53 59.22 17.28
CA ILE A 310 -2.48 58.26 16.92
C ILE A 310 -2.94 56.82 17.22
N GLY A 311 -3.67 56.59 18.32
CA GLY A 311 -4.10 55.25 18.75
C GLY A 311 -5.21 54.61 17.89
N TYR A 312 -6.15 55.40 17.34
CA TYR A 312 -7.21 54.86 16.48
C TYR A 312 -6.71 54.57 15.04
N GLY A 313 -5.68 55.28 14.57
CA GLY A 313 -5.07 55.05 13.27
C GLY A 313 -4.26 53.75 13.21
N THR A 314 -3.48 53.46 14.26
CA THR A 314 -2.72 52.20 14.37
C THR A 314 -3.62 50.99 14.59
N ALA A 315 -4.67 51.12 15.42
CA ALA A 315 -5.66 50.06 15.62
C ALA A 315 -6.47 49.75 14.35
N GLY A 316 -6.82 50.76 13.55
CA GLY A 316 -7.53 50.55 12.28
C GLY A 316 -6.68 49.85 11.21
N VAL A 317 -5.39 50.19 11.11
CA VAL A 317 -4.45 49.53 10.18
C VAL A 317 -4.19 48.08 10.59
N SER A 318 -4.04 47.79 11.89
CA SER A 318 -3.86 46.42 12.37
C SER A 318 -5.13 45.58 12.21
N LEU A 319 -6.33 46.16 12.36
CA LEU A 319 -7.61 45.51 12.03
C LEU A 319 -7.73 45.16 10.53
N LEU A 320 -7.29 46.04 9.63
CA LEU A 320 -7.28 45.73 8.18
C LEU A 320 -6.29 44.60 7.83
N TRP A 321 -5.13 44.57 8.50
CA TRP A 321 -4.18 43.47 8.38
C TRP A 321 -4.75 42.16 8.94
N ALA A 322 -5.48 42.21 10.04
CA ALA A 322 -6.21 41.08 10.61
C ALA A 322 -7.29 40.55 9.66
N PHE A 323 -8.07 41.43 9.01
CA PHE A 323 -9.04 41.02 7.98
C PHE A 323 -8.37 40.36 6.76
N LYS A 324 -7.24 40.89 6.31
CA LYS A 324 -6.47 40.26 5.22
C LYS A 324 -5.99 38.86 5.62
N LYS A 325 -5.47 38.69 6.84
CA LYS A 325 -5.03 37.38 7.33
C LYS A 325 -6.18 36.40 7.54
N LEU A 326 -7.35 36.89 7.94
CA LEU A 326 -8.57 36.08 8.01
C LEU A 326 -9.05 35.64 6.61
N ALA A 327 -8.88 36.48 5.58
CA ALA A 327 -9.14 36.10 4.19
C ALA A 327 -8.13 35.04 3.71
N ASP A 328 -6.83 35.24 3.96
CA ASP A 328 -5.76 34.26 3.65
C ASP A 328 -6.10 32.88 4.26
N VAL A 329 -6.56 32.82 5.52
CA VAL A 329 -6.96 31.55 6.17
C VAL A 329 -8.19 30.92 5.52
N ASN A 330 -9.19 31.71 5.12
CA ASN A 330 -10.39 31.17 4.46
C ASN A 330 -10.10 30.66 3.05
N ASP A 331 -9.15 31.27 2.32
CA ASP A 331 -8.73 30.80 1.00
C ASP A 331 -8.00 29.45 1.12
N ILE A 332 -7.07 29.31 2.09
CA ILE A 332 -6.37 28.05 2.35
C ILE A 332 -7.34 26.93 2.77
N LEU A 333 -8.39 27.26 3.54
CA LEU A 333 -9.44 26.30 3.90
C LEU A 333 -10.25 25.84 2.68
N GLN A 334 -10.37 26.65 1.62
CA GLN A 334 -11.02 26.25 0.37
C GLN A 334 -10.11 25.39 -0.51
N ASP A 335 -8.80 25.64 -0.54
CA ASP A 335 -7.84 24.84 -1.31
C ASP A 335 -7.79 23.36 -0.88
N ILE A 336 -8.11 23.04 0.39
CA ILE A 336 -8.28 21.65 0.85
C ILE A 336 -9.44 20.95 0.15
N SER A 337 -10.49 21.68 -0.23
CA SER A 337 -11.60 21.06 -0.95
C SER A 337 -11.21 20.58 -2.35
N ASP A 338 -10.21 21.21 -2.98
CA ASP A 338 -9.64 20.80 -4.26
C ASP A 338 -8.77 19.53 -4.11
N LEU A 339 -8.08 19.37 -2.97
CA LEU A 339 -7.35 18.13 -2.65
C LEU A 339 -8.27 16.91 -2.52
N TYR A 340 -9.55 17.09 -2.21
CA TYR A 340 -10.51 15.97 -2.17
C TYR A 340 -10.78 15.34 -3.53
N SER A 341 -10.66 16.10 -4.63
CA SER A 341 -10.81 15.53 -5.98
C SER A 341 -9.75 14.49 -6.32
N ILE A 342 -8.59 14.57 -5.65
CA ILE A 342 -7.49 13.59 -5.79
C ILE A 342 -7.84 12.28 -5.07
N LEU A 343 -8.58 12.34 -3.95
CA LEU A 343 -9.05 11.14 -3.24
C LEU A 343 -10.10 10.37 -4.04
N GLU A 344 -10.92 11.04 -4.86
CA GLU A 344 -11.88 10.35 -5.76
C GLU A 344 -11.17 9.46 -6.78
N ALA A 345 -9.96 9.81 -7.21
CA ALA A 345 -9.16 8.97 -8.10
C ALA A 345 -8.72 7.66 -7.42
N LEU A 346 -8.57 7.64 -6.09
CA LEU A 346 -8.28 6.42 -5.32
C LEU A 346 -9.48 5.47 -5.26
N GLY A 347 -10.70 5.98 -5.42
CA GLY A 347 -11.89 5.12 -5.52
C GLY A 347 -11.82 4.14 -6.70
N ASN A 348 -11.15 4.54 -7.79
CA ASN A 348 -10.93 3.66 -8.94
C ASN A 348 -9.96 2.51 -8.64
N LEU A 349 -8.98 2.71 -7.75
CA LEU A 349 -8.04 1.67 -7.33
C LEU A 349 -8.75 0.50 -6.65
N SER A 350 -9.69 0.77 -5.75
CA SER A 350 -10.52 -0.28 -5.12
C SER A 350 -11.28 -1.08 -6.18
N GLY A 351 -11.80 -0.41 -7.21
CA GLY A 351 -12.41 -1.04 -8.37
C GLY A 351 -11.44 -1.94 -9.14
N ASP A 352 -10.23 -1.46 -9.43
CA ASP A 352 -9.22 -2.20 -10.18
C ASP A 352 -8.71 -3.43 -9.40
N LEU A 353 -8.51 -3.31 -8.09
CA LEU A 353 -8.17 -4.44 -7.21
C LEU A 353 -9.29 -5.49 -7.17
N SER A 354 -10.56 -5.05 -7.15
CA SER A 354 -11.70 -5.97 -7.20
C SER A 354 -11.81 -6.71 -8.54
N ASN A 355 -11.41 -6.06 -9.64
CA ASN A 355 -11.40 -6.67 -10.96
C ASN A 355 -10.36 -7.78 -11.07
N PHE A 356 -9.21 -7.68 -10.39
CA PHE A 356 -8.21 -8.75 -10.36
C PHE A 356 -8.80 -10.09 -9.90
N ALA A 357 -9.60 -10.09 -8.83
CA ALA A 357 -10.23 -11.31 -8.34
C ALA A 357 -11.23 -11.90 -9.35
N ALA A 358 -11.87 -11.05 -10.16
CA ALA A 358 -12.79 -11.49 -11.21
C ALA A 358 -12.07 -11.98 -12.48
N THR A 359 -10.90 -11.42 -12.81
CA THR A 359 -10.18 -11.72 -14.05
C THR A 359 -9.17 -12.85 -13.91
N MET A 360 -8.64 -13.09 -12.71
CA MET A 360 -7.67 -14.15 -12.43
C MET A 360 -8.33 -15.27 -11.62
N PRO A 361 -8.98 -16.26 -12.27
CA PRO A 361 -9.55 -17.38 -11.55
C PRO A 361 -8.46 -18.22 -10.90
N VAL A 362 -8.72 -18.75 -9.70
CA VAL A 362 -7.85 -19.75 -9.08
C VAL A 362 -7.73 -20.94 -10.04
N PRO A 363 -6.52 -21.32 -10.45
CA PRO A 363 -6.35 -22.38 -11.43
C PRO A 363 -6.82 -23.69 -10.81
N THR A 364 -7.62 -24.44 -11.57
CA THR A 364 -8.07 -25.77 -11.23
C THR A 364 -7.96 -26.63 -12.48
N MET A 365 -7.40 -27.83 -12.37
CA MET A 365 -7.40 -28.77 -13.48
C MET A 365 -8.84 -29.17 -13.79
N GLU A 366 -9.32 -28.82 -14.99
CA GLU A 366 -10.50 -29.49 -15.54
C GLU A 366 -10.12 -30.96 -15.75
N GLN A 367 -10.80 -31.88 -15.07
CA GLN A 367 -10.62 -33.31 -15.33
C GLN A 367 -10.97 -33.56 -16.80
N THR A 368 -9.97 -33.80 -17.63
CA THR A 368 -10.17 -34.31 -18.99
C THR A 368 -10.63 -35.76 -18.87
N SER A 369 -11.95 -35.96 -18.83
CA SER A 369 -12.62 -37.26 -18.83
C SER A 369 -12.50 -38.00 -20.14
#